data_AF-A0A2D6DKX4-F1
#
_entry.id   AF-A0A2D6DKX4-F1
#
_cell.length_a   1.000
_cell.length_b   1.000
_cell.length_c   1.000
_cell.angle_alpha   90.00
_cell.angle_beta   90.00
_cell.angle_gamma   90.00
#
_symmetry.space_group_name_H-M   'P 1'
#
loop_
_entity.id
_entity.type
_entity.pdbx_description
1 polymer ?
#
loop_
_entity_poly.entity_id
_entity_poly.type
_entity_poly.pdbx_seq_one_letter_code
_entity_poly.pdbx_strand_id
1 'polypeptide(L)'
;MPAKQRVLTGITTTGTPHLGNYLGALKPAIAASHKDQNDSFYFMADYHALIKCQDPNALHQSCRDIAAIWLALGLDTDKATFYRQSDIPEIPQLAWLLTCMTPKGMMNRAHAYKASVDENTRQGNADIDDGVNMGLYSYPILMAADILMFNAHQIPVGKDQIQHIEMCRDIAARFNHAFGEHFVLPEAMVHDGEAKVLSGLDGRKMSKSYGNIIPLFAPSDELRRLIGQITTNSLAPGEPKDPDTCTLFEIYAAFATQAQTQAMRVRYAEGIGWGEMKQELFAFLDDHLREARENYNRIIQDPGFIESELQKGAHKAREYTVPFMDRLRAAVGIMPVGAKVASQVSKTKVKKELTPEEQAKAEAGKAKALAIAKQREAEAQAAIDERVQTIENQWQAAGGSAEALAQLCTQLEDEISQAKKKTRKQLQQVLQAVRELA
;
A
#
# COMPACT_ATOMS: atom_id res chain seq x y z
N MET A 1 16.16 -28.56 3.85
CA MET A 1 14.94 -28.17 3.12
C MET A 1 15.14 -26.76 2.60
N PRO A 2 14.66 -26.39 1.41
CA PRO A 2 14.72 -24.98 0.98
C PRO A 2 14.03 -24.11 2.05
N ALA A 3 14.55 -22.91 2.29
CA ALA A 3 13.94 -21.99 3.23
C ALA A 3 12.49 -21.72 2.80
N LYS A 4 11.52 -21.97 3.69
CA LYS A 4 10.10 -21.73 3.38
C LYS A 4 9.90 -20.25 3.06
N GLN A 5 9.14 -19.97 2.00
CA GLN A 5 8.81 -18.60 1.63
C GLN A 5 7.80 -18.06 2.64
N ARG A 6 8.18 -17.02 3.38
CA ARG A 6 7.30 -16.39 4.36
C ARG A 6 6.40 -15.37 3.71
N VAL A 7 5.09 -15.56 3.86
CA VAL A 7 4.05 -14.69 3.30
C VAL A 7 3.30 -14.05 4.46
N LEU A 8 3.10 -12.73 4.44
CA LEU A 8 2.42 -12.01 5.52
C LEU A 8 1.27 -11.17 4.96
N THR A 9 0.08 -11.32 5.54
CA THR A 9 -1.13 -10.60 5.15
C THR A 9 -1.75 -9.92 6.35
N GLY A 10 -1.87 -8.59 6.26
CA GLY A 10 -2.57 -7.78 7.26
C GLY A 10 -4.06 -7.66 6.96
N ILE A 11 -4.87 -7.82 8.00
CA ILE A 11 -6.32 -7.76 7.94
C ILE A 11 -6.75 -6.55 8.76
N THR A 12 -7.29 -5.53 8.11
CA THR A 12 -7.77 -4.34 8.80
C THR A 12 -9.01 -4.67 9.62
N THR A 13 -8.99 -4.32 10.92
CA THR A 13 -10.10 -4.60 11.84
C THR A 13 -11.14 -3.48 11.86
N THR A 14 -11.46 -2.92 10.69
CA THR A 14 -12.46 -1.85 10.56
C THR A 14 -13.66 -2.31 9.74
N GLY A 15 -14.74 -2.71 10.42
CA GLY A 15 -16.05 -3.02 9.88
C GLY A 15 -16.19 -4.42 9.26
N THR A 16 -17.43 -4.82 8.97
CA THR A 16 -17.77 -6.18 8.51
C THR A 16 -17.27 -6.49 7.08
N PRO A 17 -16.55 -7.60 6.85
CA PRO A 17 -16.22 -8.08 5.51
C PRO A 17 -17.46 -8.27 4.62
N HIS A 18 -17.32 -7.95 3.33
CA HIS A 18 -18.37 -8.07 2.33
C HIS A 18 -17.96 -9.02 1.20
N LEU A 19 -18.89 -9.36 0.29
CA LEU A 19 -18.65 -10.29 -0.83
C LEU A 19 -17.41 -9.94 -1.65
N GLY A 20 -17.18 -8.64 -1.91
CA GLY A 20 -15.96 -8.17 -2.56
C GLY A 20 -14.66 -8.54 -1.82
N ASN A 21 -14.63 -8.44 -0.48
CA ASN A 21 -13.45 -8.87 0.29
C ASN A 21 -13.26 -10.40 0.22
N TYR A 22 -14.37 -11.15 0.25
CA TYR A 22 -14.31 -12.61 0.20
C TYR A 22 -13.60 -13.11 -1.05
N LEU A 23 -13.99 -12.63 -2.24
CA LEU A 23 -13.38 -13.05 -3.49
C LEU A 23 -11.98 -12.45 -3.69
N GLY A 24 -11.79 -11.18 -3.32
CA GLY A 24 -10.53 -10.47 -3.58
C GLY A 24 -9.39 -10.83 -2.63
N ALA A 25 -9.70 -11.26 -1.40
CA ALA A 25 -8.68 -11.45 -0.36
C ALA A 25 -8.88 -12.72 0.47
N LEU A 26 -10.06 -12.96 1.07
CA LEU A 26 -10.21 -14.04 2.05
C LEU A 26 -10.09 -15.42 1.39
N LYS A 27 -10.82 -15.69 0.30
CA LYS A 27 -10.81 -16.98 -0.38
C LYS A 27 -9.41 -17.35 -0.91
N PRO A 28 -8.66 -16.47 -1.61
CA PRO A 28 -7.28 -16.73 -1.98
C PRO A 28 -6.37 -16.96 -0.77
N ALA A 29 -6.52 -16.18 0.30
CA ALA A 29 -5.71 -16.29 1.50
C ALA A 29 -5.91 -17.65 2.20
N ILE A 30 -7.15 -18.12 2.34
CA ILE A 30 -7.46 -19.42 2.94
C ILE A 30 -6.89 -20.55 2.08
N ALA A 31 -7.09 -20.50 0.76
CA ALA A 31 -6.51 -21.48 -0.15
C ALA A 31 -4.97 -21.51 -0.07
N ALA A 32 -4.33 -20.35 0.14
CA ALA A 32 -2.89 -20.26 0.34
C ALA A 32 -2.44 -20.83 1.71
N SER A 33 -3.27 -20.72 2.75
CA SER A 33 -2.96 -21.22 4.11
C SER A 33 -2.77 -22.74 4.17
N HIS A 34 -3.41 -23.50 3.27
CA HIS A 34 -3.28 -24.95 3.23
C HIS A 34 -2.04 -25.48 2.49
N LYS A 35 -1.27 -24.60 1.82
CA LYS A 35 -0.10 -25.00 1.02
C LYS A 35 1.15 -25.13 1.88
N ASP A 36 1.71 -26.34 2.00
CA ASP A 36 2.85 -26.63 2.88
C ASP A 36 4.17 -25.92 2.52
N GLN A 37 4.27 -25.39 1.31
CA GLN A 37 5.44 -24.66 0.80
C GLN A 37 5.56 -23.25 1.38
N ASN A 38 4.46 -22.70 1.90
CA ASN A 38 4.40 -21.35 2.46
C ASN A 38 4.47 -21.38 3.99
N ASP A 39 5.18 -20.40 4.55
CA ASP A 39 5.09 -20.05 5.97
C ASP A 39 4.19 -18.81 6.07
N SER A 40 2.88 -19.03 6.23
CA SER A 40 1.86 -17.98 6.11
C SER A 40 1.51 -17.35 7.45
N PHE A 41 1.56 -16.01 7.48
CA PHE A 41 1.20 -15.17 8.61
C PHE A 41 -0.02 -14.32 8.25
N TYR A 42 -1.05 -14.40 9.08
CA TYR A 42 -2.26 -13.59 8.97
C TYR A 42 -2.43 -12.84 10.27
N PHE A 43 -2.61 -11.53 10.21
CA PHE A 43 -2.74 -10.75 11.43
C PHE A 43 -3.87 -9.73 11.38
N MET A 44 -4.54 -9.59 12.51
CA MET A 44 -5.54 -8.56 12.73
C MET A 44 -4.86 -7.26 13.15
N ALA A 45 -4.91 -6.26 12.27
CA ALA A 45 -4.22 -4.98 12.43
C ALA A 45 -5.00 -4.01 13.35
N ASP A 46 -5.17 -4.38 14.62
CA ASP A 46 -5.98 -3.66 15.60
C ASP A 46 -5.34 -2.36 16.10
N TYR A 47 -4.02 -2.22 16.17
CA TYR A 47 -3.40 -0.91 16.39
C TYR A 47 -3.59 0.04 15.21
N HIS A 48 -3.55 -0.46 13.96
CA HIS A 48 -3.85 0.38 12.79
C HIS A 48 -5.30 0.87 12.77
N ALA A 49 -6.24 0.09 13.31
CA ALA A 49 -7.63 0.48 13.35
C ALA A 49 -7.89 1.73 14.22
N LEU A 50 -7.05 1.99 15.24
CA LEU A 50 -7.11 3.20 16.07
C LEU A 50 -6.92 4.50 15.28
N ILE A 51 -6.33 4.43 14.08
CA ILE A 51 -6.15 5.61 13.20
C ILE A 51 -7.51 6.14 12.74
N LYS A 52 -8.50 5.25 12.55
CA LYS A 52 -9.80 5.57 11.94
C LYS A 52 -10.99 5.33 12.88
N CYS A 53 -10.85 4.46 13.88
CA CYS A 53 -11.92 4.08 14.78
C CYS A 53 -11.53 4.44 16.22
N GLN A 54 -12.32 5.31 16.85
CA GLN A 54 -12.15 5.73 18.24
C GLN A 54 -13.23 5.14 19.17
N ASP A 55 -14.15 4.33 18.63
CA ASP A 55 -15.17 3.63 19.43
C ASP A 55 -14.61 2.26 19.87
N PRO A 56 -14.33 2.05 21.16
CA PRO A 56 -13.78 0.80 21.66
C PRO A 56 -14.70 -0.41 21.43
N ASN A 57 -16.02 -0.20 21.50
CA ASN A 57 -16.99 -1.30 21.32
C ASN A 57 -17.01 -1.73 19.86
N ALA A 58 -17.03 -0.76 18.93
CA ALA A 58 -16.99 -1.05 17.50
C ALA A 58 -15.68 -1.76 17.10
N LEU A 59 -14.53 -1.33 17.65
CA LEU A 59 -13.25 -1.99 17.40
C LEU A 59 -13.23 -3.42 17.94
N HIS A 60 -13.69 -3.62 19.19
CA HIS A 60 -13.72 -4.93 19.82
C HIS A 60 -14.65 -5.91 19.07
N GLN A 61 -15.85 -5.45 18.71
CA GLN A 61 -16.79 -6.23 17.92
C GLN A 61 -16.23 -6.59 16.54
N SER A 62 -15.65 -5.60 15.84
CA SER A 62 -15.04 -5.80 14.53
C SER A 62 -13.90 -6.83 14.57
N CYS A 63 -13.07 -6.79 15.62
CA CYS A 63 -12.04 -7.80 15.84
C CYS A 63 -12.65 -9.21 15.96
N ARG A 64 -13.65 -9.37 16.82
CA ARG A 64 -14.34 -10.65 17.04
C ARG A 64 -15.00 -11.17 15.75
N ASP A 65 -15.72 -10.32 15.03
CA ASP A 65 -16.43 -10.68 13.81
C ASP A 65 -15.47 -11.14 12.72
N ILE A 66 -14.38 -10.39 12.52
CA ILE A 66 -13.38 -10.71 11.50
C ILE A 66 -12.67 -12.02 11.85
N ALA A 67 -12.25 -12.22 13.10
CA ALA A 67 -11.63 -13.47 13.52
C ALA A 67 -12.56 -14.67 13.28
N ALA A 68 -13.84 -14.55 13.68
CA ALA A 68 -14.84 -15.58 13.45
C ALA A 68 -15.04 -15.87 11.96
N ILE A 69 -15.04 -14.85 11.09
CA ILE A 69 -15.17 -15.03 9.63
C ILE A 69 -14.00 -15.85 9.07
N TRP A 70 -12.76 -15.50 9.44
CA TRP A 70 -11.59 -16.22 8.95
C TRP A 70 -11.58 -17.69 9.39
N LEU A 71 -11.94 -17.95 10.65
CA LEU A 71 -12.06 -19.31 11.19
C LEU A 71 -13.21 -20.08 10.53
N ALA A 72 -14.37 -19.44 10.34
CA ALA A 72 -15.55 -20.05 9.72
C ALA A 72 -15.35 -20.43 8.25
N LEU A 73 -14.51 -19.68 7.53
CA LEU A 73 -14.14 -19.98 6.17
C LEU A 73 -13.02 -21.04 6.07
N GLY A 74 -12.51 -21.54 7.19
CA GLY A 74 -11.58 -22.67 7.23
C GLY A 74 -10.10 -22.31 7.24
N LEU A 75 -9.71 -21.13 7.75
CA LEU A 75 -8.29 -20.83 7.96
C LEU A 75 -7.63 -21.91 8.85
N ASP A 76 -6.62 -22.59 8.31
CA ASP A 76 -5.86 -23.60 9.03
C ASP A 76 -4.81 -22.93 9.94
N THR A 77 -5.20 -22.69 11.19
CA THR A 77 -4.37 -22.05 12.23
C THR A 77 -3.33 -22.98 12.84
N ASP A 78 -3.35 -24.27 12.49
CA ASP A 78 -2.30 -25.20 12.88
C ASP A 78 -1.10 -25.06 11.95
N LYS A 79 -1.34 -24.85 10.65
CA LYS A 79 -0.32 -24.55 9.65
C LYS A 79 0.07 -23.08 9.57
N ALA A 80 -0.90 -22.17 9.58
CA ALA A 80 -0.67 -20.74 9.47
C ALA A 80 -0.61 -20.07 10.85
N THR A 81 0.17 -18.99 10.95
CA THR A 81 0.22 -18.18 12.18
C THR A 81 -0.85 -17.09 12.10
N PHE A 82 -1.90 -17.21 12.92
CA PHE A 82 -3.02 -16.27 12.96
C PHE A 82 -3.11 -15.54 14.32
N TYR A 83 -2.89 -14.22 14.34
CA TYR A 83 -2.72 -13.48 15.59
C TYR A 83 -3.30 -12.05 15.53
N ARG A 84 -3.50 -11.41 16.69
CA ARG A 84 -3.75 -9.96 16.75
C ARG A 84 -2.45 -9.19 16.85
N GLN A 85 -2.37 -8.05 16.18
CA GLN A 85 -1.20 -7.17 16.22
C GLN A 85 -0.87 -6.75 17.66
N SER A 86 -1.90 -6.42 18.46
CA SER A 86 -1.76 -6.07 19.87
C SER A 86 -1.24 -7.19 20.78
N ASP A 87 -1.33 -8.46 20.39
CA ASP A 87 -0.78 -9.60 21.14
C ASP A 87 0.74 -9.77 20.94
N ILE A 88 1.38 -8.94 20.11
CA ILE A 88 2.82 -8.96 19.83
C ILE A 88 3.46 -7.64 20.32
N PRO A 89 3.87 -7.55 21.60
CA PRO A 89 4.43 -6.34 22.19
C PRO A 89 5.72 -5.87 21.52
N GLU A 90 6.41 -6.77 20.83
CA GLU A 90 7.65 -6.46 20.12
C GLU A 90 7.38 -5.57 18.88
N ILE A 91 6.17 -5.56 18.30
CA ILE A 91 5.84 -4.75 17.12
C ILE A 91 5.92 -3.25 17.40
N PRO A 92 5.23 -2.68 18.42
CA PRO A 92 5.39 -1.28 18.79
C PRO A 92 6.83 -0.93 19.17
N GLN A 93 7.55 -1.86 19.81
CA GLN A 93 8.96 -1.67 20.16
C GLN A 93 9.83 -1.53 18.91
N LEU A 94 9.65 -2.39 17.91
CA LEU A 94 10.33 -2.29 16.63
C LEU A 94 9.92 -1.01 15.89
N ALA A 95 8.64 -0.65 15.89
CA ALA A 95 8.16 0.57 15.25
C ALA A 95 8.91 1.81 15.76
N TRP A 96 9.25 1.85 17.06
CA TRP A 96 10.10 2.93 17.60
C TRP A 96 11.52 2.92 17.00
N LEU A 97 12.18 1.76 16.94
CA LEU A 97 13.50 1.66 16.32
C LEU A 97 13.47 2.11 14.85
N LEU A 98 12.46 1.68 14.11
CA LEU A 98 12.27 2.05 12.71
C LEU A 98 11.94 3.54 12.54
N THR A 99 11.21 4.13 13.49
CA THR A 99 10.93 5.58 13.50
C THR A 99 12.23 6.37 13.52
N CYS A 100 13.19 6.00 14.37
CA CYS A 100 14.51 6.63 14.43
C CYS A 100 15.32 6.50 13.12
N MET A 101 14.99 5.52 12.26
CA MET A 101 15.65 5.30 10.97
C MET A 101 14.92 5.94 9.79
N THR A 102 13.69 6.41 10.00
CA THR A 102 12.80 6.87 8.94
C THR A 102 12.88 8.39 8.77
N PRO A 103 13.31 8.90 7.60
CA PRO A 103 13.30 10.34 7.36
C PRO A 103 11.87 10.89 7.34
N LYS A 104 11.62 11.99 8.05
CA LYS A 104 10.33 12.72 7.99
C LYS A 104 9.86 12.99 6.55
N GLY A 105 10.80 13.35 5.66
CA GLY A 105 10.47 13.60 4.26
C GLY A 105 9.85 12.41 3.52
N MET A 106 10.14 11.17 3.95
CA MET A 106 9.48 9.98 3.41
C MET A 106 7.99 9.96 3.80
N MET A 107 7.66 10.25 5.07
CA MET A 107 6.27 10.33 5.54
C MET A 107 5.51 11.49 4.87
N ASN A 108 6.16 12.63 4.62
CA ASN A 108 5.56 13.73 3.84
C ASN A 108 5.08 13.30 2.44
N ARG A 109 5.62 12.20 1.88
CA ARG A 109 5.26 11.71 0.53
C ARG A 109 4.31 10.52 0.55
N ALA A 110 3.96 10.00 1.73
CA ALA A 110 3.04 8.88 1.86
C ALA A 110 1.66 9.26 1.30
N HIS A 111 1.05 8.37 0.51
CA HIS A 111 -0.20 8.65 -0.20
C HIS A 111 -1.33 9.09 0.73
N ALA A 112 -1.48 8.44 1.89
CA ALA A 112 -2.54 8.77 2.83
C ALA A 112 -2.41 10.19 3.40
N TYR A 113 -1.21 10.58 3.83
CA TYR A 113 -0.96 11.94 4.31
C TYR A 113 -1.17 12.98 3.21
N LYS A 114 -0.61 12.73 2.02
CA LYS A 114 -0.80 13.63 0.87
C LYS A 114 -2.27 13.80 0.50
N ALA A 115 -3.06 12.72 0.52
CA ALA A 115 -4.48 12.79 0.21
C ALA A 115 -5.25 13.69 1.20
N SER A 116 -4.93 13.61 2.50
CA SER A 116 -5.51 14.50 3.51
C SER A 116 -5.11 15.96 3.31
N VAL A 117 -3.83 16.22 3.05
CA VAL A 117 -3.32 17.57 2.75
C VAL A 117 -3.96 18.15 1.48
N ASP A 118 -4.07 17.35 0.42
CA ASP A 118 -4.69 17.76 -0.84
C ASP A 118 -6.18 18.08 -0.64
N GLU A 119 -6.88 17.32 0.20
CA GLU A 119 -8.29 17.58 0.54
C GLU A 119 -8.46 18.87 1.35
N ASN A 120 -7.65 19.07 2.40
CA ASN A 120 -7.64 20.31 3.17
C ASN A 120 -7.37 21.53 2.28
N THR A 121 -6.43 21.40 1.35
CA THR A 121 -6.12 22.44 0.37
C THR A 121 -7.31 22.75 -0.54
N ARG A 122 -8.01 21.72 -1.04
CA ARG A 122 -9.21 21.89 -1.88
C ARG A 122 -10.36 22.56 -1.13
N GLN A 123 -10.50 22.27 0.16
CA GLN A 123 -11.52 22.88 1.03
C GLN A 123 -11.16 24.31 1.46
N GLY A 124 -9.95 24.79 1.14
CA GLY A 124 -9.48 26.12 1.52
C GLY A 124 -9.12 26.24 3.00
N ASN A 125 -8.82 25.11 3.66
CA ASN A 125 -8.40 25.09 5.06
C ASN A 125 -7.06 25.83 5.20
N ALA A 126 -6.99 26.76 6.16
CA ALA A 126 -5.78 27.55 6.41
C ALA A 126 -4.64 26.70 6.99
N ASP A 127 -5.00 25.64 7.73
CA ASP A 127 -4.08 24.60 8.17
C ASP A 127 -4.19 23.39 7.23
N ILE A 128 -3.10 23.05 6.55
CA ILE A 128 -3.03 21.92 5.63
C ILE A 128 -3.05 20.57 6.37
N ASP A 129 -2.68 20.56 7.65
CA ASP A 129 -2.65 19.38 8.51
C ASP A 129 -3.92 19.27 9.39
N ASP A 130 -4.96 20.07 9.13
CA ASP A 130 -6.22 19.97 9.87
C ASP A 130 -6.79 18.54 9.85
N GLY A 131 -7.16 18.03 11.02
CA GLY A 131 -7.62 16.64 11.19
C GLY A 131 -6.55 15.55 10.99
N VAL A 132 -5.29 15.87 10.68
CA VAL A 132 -4.20 14.91 10.54
C VAL A 132 -3.58 14.60 11.89
N ASN A 133 -3.70 13.35 12.35
CA ASN A 133 -3.03 12.88 13.56
C ASN A 133 -1.71 12.12 13.26
N MET A 134 -0.87 11.98 14.28
CA MET A 134 0.42 11.27 14.16
C MET A 134 0.27 9.80 13.79
N GLY A 135 -0.87 9.18 14.11
CA GLY A 135 -1.21 7.83 13.67
C GLY A 135 -1.31 7.76 12.14
N LEU A 136 -2.13 8.62 11.52
CA LEU A 136 -2.25 8.73 10.07
C LEU A 136 -0.93 9.07 9.39
N TYR A 137 -0.13 9.94 10.01
CA TYR A 137 1.16 10.35 9.46
C TYR A 137 2.23 9.25 9.55
N SER A 138 2.20 8.43 10.61
CA SER A 138 3.29 7.50 10.95
C SER A 138 2.96 6.02 10.75
N TYR A 139 1.71 5.66 10.41
CA TYR A 139 1.32 4.26 10.24
C TYR A 139 2.14 3.46 9.22
N PRO A 140 2.72 4.05 8.14
CA PRO A 140 3.60 3.29 7.26
C PRO A 140 4.81 2.70 7.99
N ILE A 141 5.26 3.33 9.09
CA ILE A 141 6.35 2.83 9.94
C ILE A 141 5.87 1.66 10.80
N LEU A 142 4.66 1.75 11.36
CA LEU A 142 4.05 0.64 12.10
C LEU A 142 3.81 -0.57 11.17
N MET A 143 3.34 -0.32 9.95
CA MET A 143 3.18 -1.35 8.92
C MET A 143 4.51 -1.99 8.53
N ALA A 144 5.58 -1.18 8.41
CA ALA A 144 6.92 -1.72 8.22
C ALA A 144 7.36 -2.59 9.40
N ALA A 145 7.05 -2.21 10.65
CA ALA A 145 7.32 -3.04 11.82
C ALA A 145 6.56 -4.37 11.77
N ASP A 146 5.29 -4.37 11.38
CA ASP A 146 4.49 -5.60 11.22
C ASP A 146 5.15 -6.57 10.23
N ILE A 147 5.64 -6.05 9.10
CA ILE A 147 6.27 -6.86 8.04
C ILE A 147 7.66 -7.34 8.46
N LEU A 148 8.50 -6.43 8.94
CA LEU A 148 9.90 -6.68 9.23
C LEU A 148 10.11 -7.50 10.50
N MET A 149 9.18 -7.41 11.47
CA MET A 149 9.23 -8.24 12.68
C MET A 149 9.21 -9.74 12.36
N PHE A 150 8.66 -10.13 11.22
CA PHE A 150 8.65 -11.52 10.77
C PHE A 150 9.60 -11.79 9.61
N ASN A 151 10.38 -10.81 9.11
CA ASN A 151 11.20 -10.99 7.90
C ASN A 151 10.40 -11.63 6.74
N ALA A 152 9.17 -11.16 6.52
CA ALA A 152 8.34 -11.68 5.46
C ALA A 152 8.95 -11.37 4.08
N HIS A 153 8.89 -12.35 3.17
CA HIS A 153 9.49 -12.25 1.84
C HIS A 153 8.50 -11.68 0.83
N GLN A 154 7.23 -12.09 0.95
CA GLN A 154 6.17 -11.73 0.02
C GLN A 154 4.98 -11.16 0.78
N ILE A 155 4.47 -10.02 0.32
CA ILE A 155 3.33 -9.34 0.92
C ILE A 155 2.24 -9.23 -0.13
N PRO A 156 1.17 -10.05 -0.05
CA PRO A 156 0.02 -9.95 -0.93
C PRO A 156 -0.67 -8.60 -0.73
N VAL A 157 -0.66 -7.77 -1.76
CA VAL A 157 -1.21 -6.41 -1.68
C VAL A 157 -1.89 -5.97 -2.98
N GLY A 158 -2.83 -5.03 -2.85
CA GLY A 158 -3.38 -4.31 -4.00
C GLY A 158 -2.35 -3.37 -4.62
N LYS A 159 -2.55 -3.00 -5.89
CA LYS A 159 -1.67 -2.07 -6.63
C LYS A 159 -1.52 -0.71 -5.92
N ASP A 160 -2.54 -0.29 -5.19
CA ASP A 160 -2.58 0.95 -4.41
C ASP A 160 -1.68 0.93 -3.16
N GLN A 161 -1.25 -0.24 -2.71
CA GLN A 161 -0.43 -0.42 -1.51
C GLN A 161 1.05 -0.71 -1.82
N ILE A 162 1.46 -0.71 -3.10
CA ILE A 162 2.85 -0.94 -3.52
C ILE A 162 3.79 0.07 -2.84
N GLN A 163 3.37 1.33 -2.72
CA GLN A 163 4.15 2.38 -2.06
C GLN A 163 4.50 2.00 -0.61
N HIS A 164 3.59 1.37 0.14
CA HIS A 164 3.88 0.95 1.51
C HIS A 164 4.98 -0.10 1.57
N ILE A 165 5.02 -1.02 0.60
CA ILE A 165 6.06 -2.04 0.50
C ILE A 165 7.40 -1.41 0.11
N GLU A 166 7.41 -0.45 -0.82
CA GLU A 166 8.61 0.31 -1.17
C GLU A 166 9.17 1.09 0.03
N MET A 167 8.33 1.76 0.78
CA MET A 167 8.72 2.47 2.02
C MET A 167 9.29 1.49 3.06
N CYS A 168 8.66 0.32 3.24
CA CYS A 168 9.14 -0.73 4.12
C CYS A 168 10.55 -1.21 3.72
N ARG A 169 10.79 -1.44 2.42
CA ARG A 169 12.10 -1.82 1.88
C ARG A 169 13.17 -0.76 2.14
N ASP A 170 12.85 0.51 1.93
CA ASP A 170 13.79 1.62 2.19
C ASP A 170 14.16 1.72 3.66
N ILE A 171 13.18 1.57 4.56
CA ILE A 171 13.39 1.57 6.01
C ILE A 171 14.27 0.38 6.42
N ALA A 172 13.97 -0.83 5.91
CA ALA A 172 14.76 -2.03 6.15
C ALA A 172 16.22 -1.88 5.68
N ALA A 173 16.43 -1.36 4.47
CA ALA A 173 17.77 -1.12 3.92
C ALA A 173 18.57 -0.11 4.76
N ARG A 174 17.92 0.95 5.26
CA ARG A 174 18.54 1.94 6.16
C ARG A 174 18.94 1.32 7.49
N PHE A 175 18.06 0.55 8.12
CA PHE A 175 18.39 -0.15 9.37
C PHE A 175 19.56 -1.11 9.14
N ASN A 176 19.51 -1.90 8.07
CA ASN A 176 20.56 -2.86 7.75
C ASN A 176 21.92 -2.20 7.50
N HIS A 177 21.92 -1.03 6.86
CA HIS A 177 23.13 -0.27 6.62
C HIS A 177 23.75 0.25 7.92
N ALA A 178 22.92 0.72 8.86
CA ALA A 178 23.39 1.30 10.12
C ALA A 178 23.84 0.23 11.14
N PHE A 179 23.11 -0.88 11.22
CA PHE A 179 23.25 -1.83 12.33
C PHE A 179 23.67 -3.26 11.92
N GLY A 180 23.78 -3.56 10.62
CA GLY A 180 24.10 -4.89 10.11
C GLY A 180 22.90 -5.58 9.45
N GLU A 181 23.14 -6.67 8.71
CA GLU A 181 22.06 -7.36 7.98
C GLU A 181 21.12 -8.12 8.93
N HIS A 182 19.96 -7.51 9.23
CA HIS A 182 18.93 -8.05 10.10
C HIS A 182 17.62 -8.32 9.38
N PHE A 183 17.29 -7.49 8.38
CA PHE A 183 16.02 -7.54 7.67
C PHE A 183 16.12 -8.06 6.25
N VAL A 184 15.16 -8.90 5.86
CA VAL A 184 14.86 -9.20 4.45
C VAL A 184 14.14 -8.00 3.84
N LEU A 185 14.42 -7.70 2.57
CA LEU A 185 13.69 -6.67 1.84
C LEU A 185 12.42 -7.30 1.23
N PRO A 186 11.22 -6.99 1.75
CA PRO A 186 9.98 -7.64 1.30
C PRO A 186 9.66 -7.27 -0.14
N GLU A 187 8.95 -8.15 -0.84
CA GLU A 187 8.45 -7.93 -2.19
C GLU A 187 6.92 -7.88 -2.19
N ALA A 188 6.37 -6.98 -3.00
CA ALA A 188 4.92 -6.89 -3.20
C ALA A 188 4.48 -8.05 -4.11
N MET A 189 3.56 -8.88 -3.63
CA MET A 189 2.90 -9.90 -4.42
C MET A 189 1.57 -9.33 -4.91
N VAL A 190 1.58 -8.81 -6.14
CA VAL A 190 0.37 -8.33 -6.80
C VAL A 190 -0.23 -9.49 -7.58
N HIS A 191 -1.49 -9.82 -7.33
CA HIS A 191 -2.19 -10.81 -8.15
C HIS A 191 -2.59 -10.15 -9.48
N ASP A 192 -2.04 -10.67 -10.58
CA ASP A 192 -2.34 -10.22 -11.95
C ASP A 192 -3.70 -10.71 -12.48
N GLY A 193 -4.36 -11.63 -11.76
CA GLY A 193 -5.76 -11.93 -12.00
C GLY A 193 -6.61 -10.71 -11.67
N GLU A 194 -7.70 -10.50 -12.40
CA GLU A 194 -8.79 -9.64 -11.95
C GLU A 194 -9.26 -10.18 -10.59
N ALA A 195 -8.68 -9.72 -9.49
CA ALA A 195 -9.36 -9.73 -8.21
C ALA A 195 -10.64 -8.92 -8.47
N LYS A 196 -11.72 -9.62 -8.86
CA LYS A 196 -12.92 -9.01 -9.43
C LYS A 196 -13.41 -8.01 -8.40
N VAL A 197 -13.18 -6.74 -8.71
CA VAL A 197 -13.69 -5.63 -7.92
C VAL A 197 -15.18 -5.66 -8.13
N LEU A 198 -15.87 -6.37 -7.24
CA LEU A 198 -17.31 -6.55 -7.36
C LEU A 198 -18.02 -5.20 -7.25
N SER A 199 -19.00 -4.99 -8.11
CA SER A 199 -19.98 -3.93 -7.95
C SER A 199 -20.84 -4.14 -6.69
N GLY A 200 -21.16 -3.03 -6.03
CA GLY A 200 -22.08 -2.96 -4.92
C GLY A 200 -23.52 -2.79 -5.39
N LEU A 201 -24.43 -2.53 -4.43
CA LEU A 201 -25.87 -2.42 -4.68
C LEU A 201 -26.25 -1.41 -5.77
N ASP A 202 -25.43 -0.39 -5.96
CA ASP A 202 -25.66 0.73 -6.87
C ASP A 202 -24.84 0.66 -8.17
N GLY A 203 -24.13 -0.45 -8.41
CA GLY A 203 -23.27 -0.63 -9.59
C GLY A 203 -21.88 0.03 -9.51
N ARG A 204 -21.59 0.82 -8.47
CA ARG A 204 -20.22 1.30 -8.18
C ARG A 204 -19.44 0.19 -7.49
N LYS A 205 -18.10 0.29 -7.40
CA LYS A 205 -17.28 -0.62 -6.57
C LYS A 205 -17.91 -0.83 -5.18
N MET A 206 -18.04 -2.08 -4.76
CA MET A 206 -18.54 -2.42 -3.43
C MET A 206 -17.58 -1.88 -2.36
N SER A 207 -18.06 -0.93 -1.55
CA SER A 207 -17.28 -0.26 -0.52
C SER A 207 -18.16 0.19 0.65
N LYS A 208 -17.66 -0.03 1.88
CA LYS A 208 -18.28 0.48 3.11
C LYS A 208 -18.54 1.99 3.06
N SER A 209 -17.59 2.75 2.51
CA SER A 209 -17.68 4.21 2.40
C SER A 209 -18.81 4.69 1.49
N TYR A 210 -19.29 3.84 0.58
CA TYR A 210 -20.41 4.15 -0.31
C TYR A 210 -21.75 3.64 0.22
N GLY A 211 -21.75 2.89 1.32
CA GLY A 211 -22.97 2.29 1.88
C GLY A 211 -23.63 1.26 0.96
N ASN A 212 -22.88 0.68 0.02
CA ASN A 212 -23.40 -0.17 -1.05
C ASN A 212 -22.95 -1.65 -0.92
N ILE A 213 -22.65 -2.10 0.30
CA ILE A 213 -22.08 -3.44 0.53
C ILE A 213 -23.15 -4.53 0.67
N ILE A 214 -22.74 -5.77 0.39
CA ILE A 214 -23.43 -6.98 0.83
C ILE A 214 -22.52 -7.68 1.85
N PRO A 215 -22.84 -7.65 3.15
CA PRO A 215 -22.05 -8.34 4.17
C PRO A 215 -21.93 -9.83 3.88
N LEU A 216 -20.75 -10.41 4.11
CA LEU A 216 -20.45 -11.79 3.69
C LEU A 216 -21.39 -12.82 4.33
N PHE A 217 -21.68 -12.68 5.62
CA PHE A 217 -22.57 -13.57 6.36
C PHE A 217 -23.81 -12.84 6.87
N ALA A 218 -24.38 -11.96 6.03
CA ALA A 218 -25.70 -11.40 6.29
C ALA A 218 -26.71 -12.55 6.57
N PRO A 219 -27.60 -12.39 7.56
CA PRO A 219 -28.78 -13.24 7.72
C PRO A 219 -29.55 -13.39 6.40
N SER A 220 -30.22 -14.53 6.21
CA SER A 220 -30.86 -14.87 4.92
C SER A 220 -31.93 -13.84 4.50
N ASP A 221 -32.70 -13.33 5.46
CA ASP A 221 -33.69 -12.27 5.25
C ASP A 221 -33.04 -10.94 4.87
N GLU A 222 -31.93 -10.57 5.52
CA GLU A 222 -31.15 -9.39 5.16
C GLU A 222 -30.52 -9.52 3.78
N LEU A 223 -29.93 -10.67 3.45
CA LEU A 223 -29.34 -10.95 2.13
C LEU A 223 -30.40 -10.80 1.03
N ARG A 224 -31.60 -11.36 1.22
CA ARG A 224 -32.72 -11.21 0.29
C ARG A 224 -33.09 -9.74 0.10
N ARG A 225 -33.20 -8.98 1.20
CA ARG A 225 -33.52 -7.54 1.16
C ARG A 225 -32.45 -6.77 0.39
N LEU A 226 -31.18 -7.01 0.66
CA LEU A 226 -30.05 -6.34 0.00
C LEU A 226 -30.00 -6.65 -1.50
N ILE A 227 -30.15 -7.92 -1.90
CA ILE A 227 -30.23 -8.30 -3.31
C ILE A 227 -31.43 -7.64 -4.00
N GLY A 228 -32.55 -7.52 -3.29
CA GLY A 228 -33.72 -6.75 -3.73
C GLY A 228 -33.42 -5.29 -4.09
N GLN A 229 -32.44 -4.66 -3.43
CA GLN A 229 -32.05 -3.27 -3.62
C GLN A 229 -31.07 -3.04 -4.78
N ILE A 230 -30.53 -4.10 -5.40
CA ILE A 230 -29.60 -3.95 -6.50
C ILE A 230 -30.28 -3.22 -7.66
N THR A 231 -29.66 -2.12 -8.11
CA THR A 231 -30.16 -1.28 -9.21
C THR A 231 -30.15 -2.07 -10.52
N THR A 232 -31.26 -2.01 -11.24
CA THR A 232 -31.44 -2.57 -12.60
C THR A 232 -32.04 -1.49 -13.51
N ASN A 233 -32.18 -1.80 -14.81
CA ASN A 233 -32.84 -0.91 -15.77
C ASN A 233 -34.36 -1.19 -15.87
N SER A 234 -35.05 -0.47 -16.76
CA SER A 234 -36.51 -0.56 -16.95
C SER A 234 -36.97 -1.62 -17.97
N LEU A 235 -36.08 -2.50 -18.47
CA LEU A 235 -36.46 -3.54 -19.43
C LEU A 235 -37.47 -4.52 -18.81
N ALA A 236 -38.50 -4.86 -19.57
CA ALA A 236 -39.58 -5.76 -19.16
C ALA A 236 -39.15 -7.24 -19.19
N PRO A 237 -39.89 -8.15 -18.50
CA PRO A 237 -39.77 -9.59 -18.73
C PRO A 237 -40.04 -9.94 -20.20
N GLY A 238 -39.24 -10.86 -20.75
CA GLY A 238 -39.26 -11.24 -22.17
C GLY A 238 -38.38 -10.37 -23.08
N GLU A 239 -37.94 -9.19 -22.62
CA GLU A 239 -36.96 -8.39 -23.35
C GLU A 239 -35.53 -8.88 -23.07
N PRO A 240 -34.71 -9.17 -24.10
CA PRO A 240 -33.31 -9.56 -23.94
C PRO A 240 -32.51 -8.55 -23.13
N LYS A 241 -31.64 -9.06 -22.25
CA LYS A 241 -30.82 -8.25 -21.33
C LYS A 241 -29.34 -8.52 -21.60
N ASP A 242 -28.52 -7.47 -21.54
CA ASP A 242 -27.08 -7.60 -21.61
C ASP A 242 -26.49 -7.98 -20.24
N PRO A 243 -25.91 -9.19 -20.08
CA PRO A 243 -25.29 -9.62 -18.83
C PRO A 243 -24.01 -8.85 -18.48
N ASP A 244 -23.28 -8.31 -19.48
CA ASP A 244 -21.97 -7.69 -19.28
C ASP A 244 -22.05 -6.29 -18.66
N THR A 245 -23.25 -5.70 -18.64
CA THR A 245 -23.54 -4.40 -18.02
C THR A 245 -24.40 -4.52 -16.75
N CYS A 246 -24.62 -5.74 -16.26
CA CYS A 246 -25.56 -6.01 -15.17
C CYS A 246 -24.88 -6.47 -13.88
N THR A 247 -25.03 -5.68 -12.80
CA THR A 247 -24.54 -6.00 -11.44
C THR A 247 -25.03 -7.37 -10.93
N LEU A 248 -26.29 -7.75 -11.20
CA LEU A 248 -26.82 -9.05 -10.77
C LEU A 248 -26.07 -10.21 -11.42
N PHE A 249 -25.77 -10.09 -12.72
CA PHE A 249 -25.03 -11.10 -13.45
C PHE A 249 -23.57 -11.13 -13.02
N GLU A 250 -22.95 -9.97 -12.82
CA GLU A 250 -21.58 -9.84 -12.35
C GLU A 250 -21.38 -10.59 -11.02
N ILE A 251 -22.25 -10.32 -10.03
CA ILE A 251 -22.20 -10.98 -8.72
C ILE A 251 -22.46 -12.48 -8.89
N TYR A 252 -23.46 -12.89 -9.66
CA TYR A 252 -23.74 -14.32 -9.91
C TYR A 252 -22.52 -15.05 -10.49
N ALA A 253 -21.96 -14.53 -11.58
CA ALA A 253 -20.83 -15.10 -12.31
C ALA A 253 -19.54 -15.14 -11.49
N ALA A 254 -19.43 -14.34 -10.43
CA ALA A 254 -18.27 -14.34 -9.55
C ALA A 254 -18.22 -15.55 -8.60
N PHE A 255 -19.36 -16.20 -8.35
CA PHE A 255 -19.48 -17.39 -7.52
C PHE A 255 -19.85 -18.65 -8.33
N ALA A 256 -20.44 -18.46 -9.51
CA ALA A 256 -20.86 -19.53 -10.39
C ALA A 256 -19.70 -20.23 -11.11
N THR A 257 -19.91 -21.51 -11.42
CA THR A 257 -19.08 -22.24 -12.38
C THR A 257 -19.25 -21.68 -13.80
N GLN A 258 -18.35 -22.05 -14.71
CA GLN A 258 -18.46 -21.64 -16.11
C GLN A 258 -19.77 -22.12 -16.77
N ALA A 259 -20.21 -23.34 -16.45
CA ALA A 259 -21.45 -23.90 -16.97
C ALA A 259 -22.69 -23.13 -16.46
N GLN A 260 -22.74 -22.83 -15.15
CA GLN A 260 -23.82 -22.02 -14.56
C GLN A 260 -23.84 -20.59 -15.13
N THR A 261 -22.67 -20.00 -15.31
CA THR A 261 -22.53 -18.65 -15.91
C THR A 261 -23.10 -18.65 -17.32
N GLN A 262 -22.76 -19.64 -18.14
CA GLN A 262 -23.27 -19.75 -19.50
C GLN A 262 -24.79 -19.99 -19.54
N ALA A 263 -25.31 -20.84 -18.67
CA ALA A 263 -26.76 -21.07 -18.56
C ALA A 263 -27.50 -19.78 -18.18
N MET A 264 -26.94 -18.98 -17.26
CA MET A 264 -27.53 -17.70 -16.91
C MET A 264 -27.48 -16.69 -18.06
N ARG A 265 -26.41 -16.68 -18.89
CA ARG A 265 -26.38 -15.86 -20.11
C ARG A 265 -27.51 -16.19 -21.07
N VAL A 266 -27.85 -17.46 -21.23
CA VAL A 266 -29.00 -17.88 -22.07
C VAL A 266 -30.30 -17.30 -21.52
N ARG A 267 -30.54 -17.39 -20.20
CA ARG A 267 -31.73 -16.80 -19.57
C ARG A 267 -31.82 -15.28 -19.74
N TYR A 268 -30.68 -14.59 -19.71
CA TYR A 268 -30.61 -13.15 -20.01
C TYR A 268 -31.01 -12.85 -21.46
N ALA A 269 -30.52 -13.65 -22.42
CA ALA A 269 -30.88 -13.52 -23.83
C ALA A 269 -32.36 -13.85 -24.11
N GLU A 270 -32.94 -14.80 -23.38
CA GLU A 270 -34.37 -15.15 -23.41
C GLU A 270 -35.25 -14.14 -22.66
N GLY A 271 -34.64 -13.18 -21.94
CA GLY A 271 -35.33 -12.05 -21.35
C GLY A 271 -35.85 -12.26 -19.93
N ILE A 272 -35.21 -13.08 -19.10
CA ILE A 272 -35.52 -13.27 -17.66
C ILE A 272 -35.95 -11.96 -16.96
N GLY A 273 -37.02 -11.99 -16.16
CA GLY A 273 -37.48 -10.80 -15.43
C GLY A 273 -36.53 -10.40 -14.30
N TRP A 274 -36.42 -9.11 -13.98
CA TRP A 274 -35.52 -8.65 -12.91
C TRP A 274 -35.86 -9.20 -11.53
N GLY A 275 -37.15 -9.35 -11.21
CA GLY A 275 -37.60 -9.97 -9.95
C GLY A 275 -37.20 -11.43 -9.84
N GLU A 276 -37.33 -12.18 -10.94
CA GLU A 276 -36.90 -13.57 -11.03
C GLU A 276 -35.37 -13.69 -10.89
N MET A 277 -34.61 -12.86 -11.62
CA MET A 277 -33.14 -12.86 -11.51
C MET A 277 -32.65 -12.51 -10.10
N LYS A 278 -33.31 -11.57 -9.41
CA LYS A 278 -33.01 -11.24 -8.00
C LYS A 278 -33.28 -12.43 -7.07
N GLN A 279 -34.37 -13.15 -7.29
CA GLN A 279 -34.70 -14.35 -6.52
C GLN A 279 -33.69 -15.48 -6.77
N GLU A 280 -33.27 -15.68 -8.02
CA GLU A 280 -32.23 -16.65 -8.42
C GLU A 280 -30.89 -16.33 -7.78
N LEU A 281 -30.46 -15.06 -7.85
CA LEU A 281 -29.21 -14.62 -7.21
C LEU A 281 -29.26 -14.84 -5.68
N PHE A 282 -30.38 -14.50 -5.04
CA PHE A 282 -30.58 -14.75 -3.62
C PHE A 282 -30.47 -16.24 -3.30
N ALA A 283 -31.23 -17.11 -3.98
CA ALA A 283 -31.22 -18.54 -3.71
C ALA A 283 -29.81 -19.14 -3.91
N PHE A 284 -29.13 -18.72 -4.98
CA PHE A 284 -27.78 -19.19 -5.31
C PHE A 284 -26.74 -18.77 -4.26
N LEU A 285 -26.70 -17.50 -3.86
CA LEU A 285 -25.75 -17.03 -2.85
C LEU A 285 -26.07 -17.57 -1.46
N ASP A 286 -27.35 -17.65 -1.10
CA ASP A 286 -27.80 -18.15 0.20
C ASP A 286 -27.41 -19.62 0.39
N ASP A 287 -27.56 -20.44 -0.66
CA ASP A 287 -27.10 -21.84 -0.67
C ASP A 287 -25.57 -21.92 -0.65
N HIS A 288 -24.87 -21.17 -1.51
CA HIS A 288 -23.41 -21.17 -1.60
C HIS A 288 -22.72 -20.78 -0.29
N LEU A 289 -23.29 -19.85 0.46
CA LEU A 289 -22.73 -19.33 1.71
C LEU A 289 -23.29 -20.02 2.96
N ARG A 290 -24.26 -20.94 2.82
CA ARG A 290 -24.98 -21.54 3.95
C ARG A 290 -24.06 -22.16 4.98
N GLU A 291 -23.21 -23.09 4.56
CA GLU A 291 -22.32 -23.83 5.47
C GLU A 291 -21.35 -22.90 6.20
N ALA A 292 -20.71 -21.99 5.45
CA ALA A 292 -19.78 -21.02 6.03
C ALA A 292 -20.48 -20.06 7.00
N ARG A 293 -21.71 -19.63 6.70
CA ARG A 293 -22.53 -18.78 7.56
C ARG A 293 -22.99 -19.52 8.82
N GLU A 294 -23.36 -20.79 8.72
CA GLU A 294 -23.69 -21.64 9.88
C GLU A 294 -22.48 -21.82 10.79
N ASN A 295 -21.31 -22.09 10.22
CA ASN A 295 -20.05 -22.16 10.95
C ASN A 295 -19.71 -20.83 11.64
N TYR A 296 -19.88 -19.70 10.94
CA TYR A 296 -19.71 -18.37 11.52
C TYR A 296 -20.66 -18.14 12.70
N ASN A 297 -21.95 -18.44 12.54
CA ASN A 297 -22.95 -18.26 13.60
C ASN A 297 -22.65 -19.14 14.83
N ARG A 298 -22.06 -20.33 14.64
CA ARG A 298 -21.58 -21.18 15.73
C ARG A 298 -20.35 -20.59 16.40
N ILE A 299 -19.32 -20.21 15.63
CA ILE A 299 -18.04 -19.70 16.14
C ILE A 299 -18.23 -18.37 16.86
N ILE A 300 -19.04 -17.46 16.32
CA ILE A 300 -19.25 -16.15 16.91
C ILE A 300 -19.90 -16.24 18.30
N GLN A 301 -20.65 -17.30 18.59
CA GLN A 301 -21.24 -17.55 19.92
C GLN A 301 -20.25 -18.10 20.95
N ASP A 302 -19.06 -18.54 20.52
CA ASP A 302 -17.98 -19.03 21.38
C ASP A 302 -16.74 -18.10 21.31
N PRO A 303 -16.77 -16.96 22.02
CA PRO A 303 -15.63 -16.06 22.05
C PRO A 303 -14.38 -16.69 22.69
N GLY A 304 -14.54 -17.73 23.52
CA GLY A 304 -13.42 -18.45 24.14
C GLY A 304 -12.62 -19.24 23.11
N PHE A 305 -13.30 -19.88 22.16
CA PHE A 305 -12.65 -20.53 21.02
C PHE A 305 -11.92 -19.52 20.11
N ILE A 306 -12.52 -18.37 19.82
CA ILE A 306 -11.86 -17.33 19.00
C ILE A 306 -10.59 -16.84 19.70
N GLU A 307 -10.67 -16.56 21.00
CA GLU A 307 -9.53 -16.12 21.81
C GLU A 307 -8.42 -17.16 21.86
N SER A 308 -8.76 -18.44 22.06
CA SER A 308 -7.76 -19.51 22.14
C SER A 308 -7.00 -19.69 20.83
N GLU A 309 -7.69 -19.55 19.68
CA GLU A 309 -7.07 -19.61 18.36
C GLU A 309 -6.14 -18.43 18.08
N LEU A 310 -6.52 -17.21 18.47
CA LEU A 310 -5.68 -16.03 18.37
C LEU A 310 -4.46 -16.10 19.28
N GLN A 311 -4.63 -16.55 20.53
CA GLN A 311 -3.51 -16.73 21.47
C GLN A 311 -2.57 -17.86 21.02
N LYS A 312 -3.09 -18.95 20.44
CA LYS A 312 -2.28 -19.99 19.81
C LYS A 312 -1.35 -19.41 18.75
N GLY A 313 -1.86 -18.57 17.86
CA GLY A 313 -1.03 -17.91 16.85
C GLY A 313 -0.10 -16.85 17.44
N ALA A 314 -0.52 -16.09 18.46
CA ALA A 314 0.35 -15.14 19.15
C ALA A 314 1.54 -15.84 19.82
N HIS A 315 1.32 -16.99 20.47
CA HIS A 315 2.39 -17.81 21.04
C HIS A 315 3.38 -18.26 19.96
N LYS A 316 2.89 -18.84 18.86
CA LYS A 316 3.73 -19.22 17.70
C LYS A 316 4.54 -18.03 17.14
N ALA A 317 3.89 -16.88 17.01
CA ALA A 317 4.55 -15.66 16.55
C ALA A 317 5.67 -15.22 17.51
N ARG A 318 5.40 -15.25 18.83
CA ARG A 318 6.34 -14.77 19.86
C ARG A 318 7.55 -15.66 20.07
N GLU A 319 7.47 -16.94 19.74
CA GLU A 319 8.64 -17.82 19.62
C GLU A 319 9.68 -17.27 18.62
N TYR A 320 9.22 -16.57 17.58
CA TYR A 320 10.09 -15.88 16.62
C TYR A 320 10.42 -14.44 17.04
N THR A 321 9.41 -13.64 17.43
CA THR A 321 9.58 -12.19 17.63
C THR A 321 10.44 -11.85 18.83
N VAL A 322 10.28 -12.54 19.98
CA VAL A 322 11.02 -12.24 21.22
C VAL A 322 12.54 -12.34 21.02
N PRO A 323 13.10 -13.49 20.59
CA PRO A 323 14.54 -13.59 20.39
C PRO A 323 15.04 -12.71 19.22
N PHE A 324 14.18 -12.40 18.24
CA PHE A 324 14.56 -11.49 17.16
C PHE A 324 14.67 -10.05 17.64
N MET A 325 13.70 -9.59 18.43
CA MET A 325 13.71 -8.26 19.01
C MET A 325 14.90 -8.06 19.95
N ASP A 326 15.28 -9.07 20.74
CA ASP A 326 16.49 -9.00 21.57
C ASP A 326 17.77 -8.83 20.73
N ARG A 327 17.87 -9.50 19.57
CA ARG A 327 18.97 -9.26 18.63
C ARG A 327 18.97 -7.83 18.08
N LEU A 328 17.81 -7.30 17.72
CA LEU A 328 17.67 -5.93 17.20
C LEU A 328 18.03 -4.89 18.27
N ARG A 329 17.57 -5.09 19.52
CA ARG A 329 17.91 -4.25 20.66
C ARG A 329 19.41 -4.21 20.91
N ALA A 330 20.07 -5.37 20.91
CA ALA A 330 21.52 -5.44 21.04
C ALA A 330 22.25 -4.73 19.88
N ALA A 331 21.75 -4.87 18.64
CA ALA A 331 22.33 -4.22 17.46
C ALA A 331 22.27 -2.69 17.52
N VAL A 332 21.24 -2.12 18.14
CA VAL A 332 21.12 -0.67 18.39
C VAL A 332 21.73 -0.23 19.73
N GLY A 333 22.40 -1.13 20.45
CA GLY A 333 23.08 -0.83 21.71
C GLY A 333 22.20 -0.82 22.96
N ILE A 334 20.94 -1.28 22.87
CA ILE A 334 20.04 -1.45 24.03
C ILE A 334 20.26 -2.84 24.61
N MET A 335 21.20 -2.96 25.54
CA MET A 335 21.64 -4.23 26.13
C MET A 335 22.04 -4.03 27.61
N PRO A 336 22.24 -5.11 28.41
CA PRO A 336 22.70 -4.98 29.78
C PRO A 336 23.99 -4.15 29.89
N VAL A 337 24.10 -3.29 30.91
CA VAL A 337 25.20 -2.30 31.06
C VAL A 337 26.59 -2.94 31.08
N GLY A 338 26.72 -4.16 31.60
CA GLY A 338 27.99 -4.89 31.65
C GLY A 338 28.34 -5.62 30.34
N ALA A 339 27.44 -5.66 29.36
CA ALA A 339 27.67 -6.35 28.11
C ALA A 339 28.53 -5.51 27.17
N LYS A 340 29.49 -6.14 26.48
CA LYS A 340 30.30 -5.47 25.47
C LYS A 340 29.50 -5.38 24.18
N VAL A 341 29.40 -4.17 23.61
CA VAL A 341 28.94 -4.01 22.23
C VAL A 341 29.87 -4.85 21.36
N ALA A 342 29.31 -5.82 20.63
CA ALA A 342 30.09 -6.50 19.61
C ALA A 342 30.59 -5.41 18.67
N SER A 343 31.91 -5.16 18.67
CA SER A 343 32.50 -4.16 17.78
C SER A 343 32.00 -4.49 16.39
N GLN A 344 31.25 -3.57 15.76
CA GLN A 344 30.87 -3.73 14.38
C GLN A 344 32.17 -4.05 13.64
N VAL A 345 32.27 -5.28 13.13
CA VAL A 345 33.33 -5.59 12.19
C VAL A 345 33.09 -4.59 11.09
N SER A 346 33.95 -3.58 11.02
CA SER A 346 34.09 -2.71 9.86
C SER A 346 34.04 -3.66 8.68
N LYS A 347 32.91 -3.68 7.96
CA LYS A 347 32.80 -4.43 6.73
C LYS A 347 33.83 -3.76 5.83
N THR A 348 35.04 -4.31 5.79
CA THR A 348 35.83 -4.31 4.57
C THR A 348 34.83 -4.75 3.52
N LYS A 349 34.41 -3.85 2.64
CA LYS A 349 33.45 -4.14 1.58
C LYS A 349 33.95 -5.38 0.87
N VAL A 350 33.39 -6.55 1.19
CA VAL A 350 33.45 -7.68 0.29
C VAL A 350 32.62 -7.21 -0.87
N LYS A 351 33.29 -6.77 -1.94
CA LYS A 351 32.64 -6.53 -3.22
C LYS A 351 31.92 -7.82 -3.54
N LYS A 352 30.60 -7.83 -3.41
CA LYS A 352 29.78 -8.83 -4.07
C LYS A 352 30.16 -8.71 -5.54
N GLU A 353 30.89 -9.69 -6.08
CA GLU A 353 31.17 -9.73 -7.50
C GLU A 353 29.82 -9.80 -8.20
N LEU A 354 29.41 -8.66 -8.77
CA LEU A 354 28.24 -8.56 -9.61
C LEU A 354 28.41 -9.60 -10.72
N THR A 355 27.35 -10.35 -11.02
CA THR A 355 27.37 -11.23 -12.19
C THR A 355 27.69 -10.42 -13.46
N PRO A 356 28.24 -11.02 -14.52
CA PRO A 356 28.55 -10.29 -15.76
C PRO A 356 27.37 -9.48 -16.30
N GLU A 357 26.15 -9.99 -16.10
CA GLU A 357 24.91 -9.33 -16.52
C GLU A 357 24.54 -8.13 -15.63
N GLU A 358 24.74 -8.23 -14.32
CA GLU A 358 24.53 -7.11 -13.39
C GLU A 358 25.62 -6.03 -13.54
N GLN A 359 26.86 -6.42 -13.87
CA GLN A 359 27.94 -5.48 -14.23
C GLN A 359 27.58 -4.70 -15.49
N ALA A 360 27.14 -5.39 -16.54
CA ALA A 360 26.73 -4.76 -17.79
C ALA A 360 25.54 -3.80 -17.60
N LYS A 361 24.54 -4.16 -16.80
CA LYS A 361 23.41 -3.27 -16.47
C LYS A 361 23.85 -2.05 -15.66
N ALA A 362 24.75 -2.23 -14.69
CA ALA A 362 25.27 -1.12 -13.89
C ALA A 362 26.13 -0.16 -14.73
N GLU A 363 26.96 -0.68 -15.63
CA GLU A 363 27.76 0.13 -16.56
C GLU A 363 26.89 0.86 -17.58
N ALA A 364 25.88 0.19 -18.16
CA ALA A 364 24.91 0.81 -19.04
C ALA A 364 24.13 1.93 -18.32
N GLY A 365 23.74 1.70 -17.06
CA GLY A 365 23.09 2.71 -16.21
C GLY A 365 23.98 3.93 -15.95
N LYS A 366 25.27 3.71 -15.65
CA LYS A 366 26.27 4.78 -15.47
C LYS A 366 26.52 5.55 -16.77
N ALA A 367 26.65 4.85 -17.90
CA ALA A 367 26.83 5.47 -19.21
C ALA A 367 25.63 6.34 -19.59
N LYS A 368 24.40 5.86 -19.34
CA LYS A 368 23.17 6.62 -19.57
C LYS A 368 23.07 7.84 -18.65
N ALA A 369 23.42 7.71 -17.37
CA ALA A 369 23.44 8.82 -16.43
C ALA A 369 24.48 9.89 -16.83
N LEU A 370 25.66 9.47 -17.29
CA LEU A 370 26.71 10.36 -17.77
C LEU A 370 26.30 11.08 -19.08
N ALA A 371 25.62 10.38 -19.99
CA ALA A 371 25.09 10.98 -21.21
C ALA A 371 24.03 12.05 -20.90
N ILE A 372 23.10 11.76 -19.98
CA ILE A 372 22.09 12.73 -19.53
C ILE A 372 22.74 13.93 -18.83
N ALA A 373 23.79 13.71 -18.03
CA ALA A 373 24.53 14.80 -17.39
C ALA A 373 25.22 15.70 -18.42
N LYS A 374 25.93 15.12 -19.39
CA LYS A 374 26.57 15.86 -20.49
C LYS A 374 25.56 16.64 -21.34
N GLN A 375 24.42 16.05 -21.64
CA GLN A 375 23.35 16.72 -22.38
C GLN A 375 22.82 17.93 -21.59
N ARG A 376 22.56 17.76 -20.29
CA ARG A 376 22.11 18.87 -19.42
C ARG A 376 23.15 19.98 -19.27
N GLU A 377 24.43 19.65 -19.25
CA GLU A 377 25.52 20.64 -19.25
C GLU A 377 25.56 21.40 -20.58
N ALA A 378 25.45 20.71 -21.72
CA ALA A 378 25.40 21.34 -23.03
C ALA A 378 24.17 22.26 -23.20
N GLU A 379 22.98 21.81 -22.78
CA GLU A 379 21.75 22.62 -22.78
C GLU A 379 21.88 23.85 -21.86
N ALA A 380 22.51 23.69 -20.68
CA ALA A 380 22.73 24.80 -19.76
C ALA A 380 23.73 25.81 -20.32
N GLN A 381 24.77 25.37 -21.03
CA GLN A 381 25.74 26.25 -21.68
C GLN A 381 25.12 26.98 -22.88
N ALA A 382 24.36 26.28 -23.73
CA ALA A 382 23.67 26.89 -24.86
C ALA A 382 22.70 28.01 -24.41
N ALA A 383 22.00 27.82 -23.29
CA ALA A 383 21.12 28.85 -22.72
C ALA A 383 21.89 30.07 -22.18
N ILE A 384 23.12 29.87 -21.69
CA ILE A 384 24.00 30.98 -21.29
C ILE A 384 24.45 31.75 -22.53
N ASP A 385 24.93 31.04 -23.55
CA ASP A 385 25.44 31.65 -24.79
C ASP A 385 24.35 32.44 -25.53
N GLU A 386 23.13 31.90 -25.62
CA GLU A 386 21.97 32.60 -26.20
C GLU A 386 21.64 33.90 -25.45
N ARG A 387 21.70 33.86 -24.10
CA ARG A 387 21.44 35.03 -23.27
C ARG A 387 22.53 36.08 -23.42
N VAL A 388 23.81 35.67 -23.48
CA VAL A 388 24.94 36.57 -23.75
C VAL A 388 24.77 37.24 -25.12
N GLN A 389 24.46 36.47 -26.17
CA GLN A 389 24.25 37.00 -27.51
C GLN A 389 23.10 38.01 -27.57
N THR A 390 22.02 37.76 -26.82
CA THR A 390 20.89 38.69 -26.72
C THR A 390 21.33 40.02 -26.11
N ILE A 391 22.12 39.99 -25.04
CA ILE A 391 22.61 41.19 -24.36
C ILE A 391 23.63 41.91 -25.24
N GLU A 392 24.51 41.19 -25.94
CA GLU A 392 25.45 41.75 -26.90
C GLU A 392 24.72 42.49 -28.03
N ASN A 393 23.67 41.90 -28.60
CA ASN A 393 22.86 42.54 -29.63
C ASN A 393 22.15 43.82 -29.11
N GLN A 394 21.67 43.80 -27.86
CA GLN A 394 21.09 44.98 -27.21
C GLN A 394 22.13 46.08 -27.00
N TRP A 395 23.34 45.70 -26.60
CA TRP A 395 24.47 46.62 -26.44
C TRP A 395 24.89 47.26 -27.77
N GLN A 396 25.03 46.45 -28.84
CA GLN A 396 25.34 46.94 -30.17
C GLN A 396 24.25 47.88 -30.73
N ALA A 397 22.96 47.54 -30.51
CA ALA A 397 21.83 48.40 -30.89
C ALA A 397 21.79 49.74 -30.13
N ALA A 398 22.34 49.77 -28.91
CA ALA A 398 22.51 50.98 -28.09
C ALA A 398 23.78 51.78 -28.43
N GLY A 399 24.46 51.45 -29.54
CA GLY A 399 25.65 52.16 -30.01
C GLY A 399 26.98 51.69 -29.43
N GLY A 400 27.01 50.54 -28.74
CA GLY A 400 28.25 49.90 -28.28
C GLY A 400 29.04 50.69 -27.23
N SER A 401 28.41 51.65 -26.54
CA SER A 401 29.10 52.49 -25.56
C SER A 401 29.35 51.75 -24.24
N ALA A 402 30.41 52.15 -23.53
CA ALA A 402 30.72 51.61 -22.19
C ALA A 402 29.58 51.91 -21.18
N GLU A 403 28.89 53.04 -21.35
CA GLU A 403 27.76 53.44 -20.52
C GLU A 403 26.55 52.52 -20.73
N ALA A 404 26.26 52.14 -21.98
CA ALA A 404 25.19 51.20 -22.30
C ALA A 404 25.46 49.79 -21.75
N LEU A 405 26.71 49.32 -21.82
CA LEU A 405 27.09 48.03 -21.25
C LEU A 405 26.98 48.03 -19.72
N ALA A 406 27.37 49.12 -19.06
CA ALA A 406 27.26 49.26 -17.60
C ALA A 406 25.80 49.25 -17.13
N GLN A 407 24.88 49.83 -17.90
CA GLN A 407 23.44 49.76 -17.62
C GLN A 407 22.89 48.34 -17.76
N LEU A 408 23.27 47.61 -18.81
CA LEU A 408 22.86 46.21 -19.00
C LEU A 408 23.41 45.28 -17.91
N CYS A 409 24.65 45.51 -17.45
CA CYS A 409 25.23 44.78 -16.33
C CYS A 409 24.46 45.02 -15.02
N THR A 410 24.11 46.27 -14.73
CA THR A 410 23.31 46.64 -13.54
C THR A 410 21.94 45.95 -13.56
N GLN A 411 21.25 45.92 -14.71
CA GLN A 411 19.96 45.24 -14.85
C GLN A 411 20.08 43.72 -14.61
N LEU A 412 21.16 43.10 -15.10
CA LEU A 412 21.42 41.68 -14.91
C LEU A 412 21.76 41.35 -13.44
N GLU A 413 22.46 42.23 -12.74
CA GLU A 413 22.72 42.12 -11.30
C GLU A 413 21.44 42.16 -10.46
N ASP A 414 20.51 43.04 -10.81
CA ASP A 414 19.18 43.09 -10.20
C ASP A 414 18.40 41.79 -10.45
N GLU A 415 18.45 41.25 -11.67
CA GLU A 415 17.83 39.97 -12.03
C GLU A 415 18.42 38.80 -11.21
N ILE A 416 19.75 38.77 -11.02
CA ILE A 416 20.46 37.79 -10.19
C ILE A 416 20.00 37.83 -8.73
N SER A 417 19.78 39.03 -8.18
CA SER A 417 19.38 39.23 -6.79
C SER A 417 18.01 38.61 -6.49
N GLN A 418 17.10 38.69 -7.45
CA GLN A 418 15.72 38.18 -7.37
C GLN A 418 15.60 36.70 -7.78
N ALA A 419 16.62 36.14 -8.43
CA ALA A 419 16.59 34.77 -8.95
C ALA A 419 16.76 33.67 -7.88
N LYS A 420 16.09 32.53 -8.11
CA LYS A 420 16.24 31.28 -7.32
C LYS A 420 17.64 30.66 -7.53
N LYS A 421 18.13 29.88 -6.55
CA LYS A 421 19.51 29.36 -6.47
C LYS A 421 20.09 28.76 -7.77
N LYS A 422 19.31 27.98 -8.52
CA LYS A 422 19.78 27.35 -9.78
C LYS A 422 19.95 28.39 -10.91
N THR A 423 18.93 29.22 -11.12
CA THR A 423 18.91 30.30 -12.12
C THR A 423 19.95 31.38 -11.80
N ARG A 424 20.15 31.69 -10.51
CA ARG A 424 21.17 32.63 -10.04
C ARG A 424 22.57 32.26 -10.52
N LYS A 425 22.95 30.98 -10.45
CA LYS A 425 24.28 30.51 -10.90
C LYS A 425 24.46 30.69 -12.42
N GLN A 426 23.43 30.43 -13.22
CA GLN A 426 23.48 30.62 -14.68
C GLN A 426 23.59 32.11 -15.03
N LEU A 427 22.77 32.96 -14.41
CA LEU A 427 22.82 34.42 -14.65
C LEU A 427 24.15 35.04 -14.22
N GLN A 428 24.80 34.52 -13.16
CA GLN A 428 26.16 34.94 -12.78
C GLN A 428 27.20 34.61 -13.85
N GLN A 429 27.07 33.47 -14.53
CA GLN A 429 27.95 33.11 -15.65
C GLN A 429 27.69 34.00 -16.88
N VAL A 430 26.43 34.33 -17.15
CA VAL A 430 26.07 35.33 -18.18
C VAL A 430 26.68 36.69 -17.85
N LEU A 431 26.56 37.17 -16.62
CA LEU A 431 27.12 38.46 -16.21
C LEU A 431 28.64 38.51 -16.35
N GLN A 432 29.32 37.41 -16.00
CA GLN A 432 30.76 37.31 -16.20
C GLN A 432 31.13 37.44 -17.68
N ALA A 433 30.47 36.68 -18.56
CA ALA A 433 30.74 36.73 -20.00
C ALA A 433 30.38 38.10 -20.62
N VAL A 434 29.29 38.74 -20.19
CA VAL A 434 28.90 40.08 -20.67
C VAL A 434 29.90 41.15 -20.25
N ARG A 435 30.50 41.06 -19.06
CA ARG A 435 31.54 41.97 -18.61
C ARG A 435 32.85 41.83 -19.40
N GLU A 436 33.08 40.66 -19.99
CA GLU A 436 34.22 40.39 -20.87
C GLU A 436 34.03 40.95 -22.30
N LEU A 437 32.85 41.51 -22.63
CA LEU A 437 32.57 42.22 -23.89
C LEU A 437 33.12 43.67 -23.91
N ALA A 438 33.44 44.25 -22.74
CA ALA A 438 34.13 45.54 -22.60
C ALA A 438 35.65 45.38 -22.77
#